data_AF-A0A954FGA3-F1
#
_entry.id   AF-A0A954FGA3-F1
#
_cell.length_a   1.000
_cell.length_b   1.000
_cell.length_c   1.000
_cell.angle_alpha   90.00
_cell.angle_beta   90.00
_cell.angle_gamma   90.00
#
_symmetry.space_group_name_H-M   'P 1'
#
loop_
_entity.id
_entity.type
_entity.pdbx_description
1 polymer ?
#
loop_
_entity_poly.entity_id
_entity_poly.type
_entity_poly.pdbx_seq_one_letter_code
_entity_poly.pdbx_strand_id
1 'polypeptide(L)'
;MEFETRCVHGGVHKDQQYNSVTTPIYPTSTFYWNSLETNSGYDYTRSGNPTRAALEENIMALEGGVGCVATSTGMSATHCAM
;
A
#
# COMPACT_ATOMS: atom_id res chain seq x y z
N MET A 1 -5.97 -7.38 18.53
CA MET A 1 -5.14 -6.17 18.59
C MET A 1 -6.10 -5.00 18.74
N GLU A 2 -5.91 -4.16 19.76
CA GLU A 2 -6.78 -3.00 20.03
C GLU A 2 -6.72 -1.98 18.87
N PHE A 3 -7.71 -1.08 18.81
CA PHE A 3 -7.82 -0.08 17.73
C PHE A 3 -6.57 0.81 17.64
N GLU A 4 -6.09 1.31 18.76
CA GLU A 4 -4.93 2.20 18.86
C GLU A 4 -3.66 1.53 18.32
N THR A 5 -3.50 0.22 18.60
CA THR A 5 -2.37 -0.54 18.09
C THR A 5 -2.48 -0.74 16.57
N ARG A 6 -3.69 -0.95 16.04
CA ARG A 6 -3.92 -1.03 14.58
C ARG A 6 -3.63 0.30 13.89
N CYS A 7 -3.97 1.44 14.50
CA CYS A 7 -3.63 2.75 13.93
C CYS A 7 -2.12 2.91 13.70
N VAL A 8 -1.30 2.43 14.63
CA VAL A 8 0.16 2.57 14.56
C VAL A 8 0.81 1.50 13.69
N HIS A 9 0.31 0.27 13.72
CA HIS A 9 1.00 -0.89 13.12
C HIS A 9 0.29 -1.54 11.93
N GLY A 10 -0.98 -1.20 11.66
CA GLY A 10 -1.69 -1.67 10.48
C GLY A 10 -0.98 -1.22 9.21
N GLY A 11 -0.73 -2.13 8.27
CA GLY A 11 -0.06 -1.82 7.00
C GLY A 11 1.40 -1.33 7.12
N VAL A 12 2.04 -1.42 8.29
CA VAL A 12 3.47 -1.08 8.43
C VAL A 12 4.31 -2.26 7.96
N HIS A 13 5.05 -2.06 6.87
CA HIS A 13 5.97 -3.06 6.34
C HIS A 13 7.40 -2.73 6.74
N LYS A 14 8.06 -3.70 7.39
CA LYS A 14 9.50 -3.61 7.64
C LYS A 14 10.23 -3.75 6.32
N ASP A 15 11.16 -2.84 6.06
CA ASP A 15 12.00 -2.91 4.89
C ASP A 15 12.93 -4.13 4.97
N GLN A 16 12.84 -5.02 4.00
CA GLN A 16 13.67 -6.22 3.94
C GLN A 16 15.10 -5.93 3.47
N GLN A 17 15.34 -4.79 2.79
CA GLN A 17 16.64 -4.49 2.21
C GLN A 17 17.59 -3.85 3.23
N TYR A 18 17.11 -2.86 4.01
CA TYR A 18 17.93 -2.10 4.96
C TYR A 18 17.42 -2.14 6.40
N ASN A 19 16.40 -2.96 6.69
CA ASN A 19 15.82 -3.13 8.02
C ASN A 19 15.26 -1.83 8.63
N SER A 20 14.73 -0.93 7.78
CA SER A 20 13.95 0.22 8.24
C SER A 20 12.68 -0.27 8.95
N VAL A 21 12.45 0.27 10.15
CA VAL A 21 11.24 0.02 10.94
C VAL A 21 10.02 0.69 10.29
N THR A 22 10.23 1.85 9.67
CA THR A 22 9.20 2.58 8.94
C THR A 22 9.14 2.10 7.50
N THR A 23 7.93 2.00 6.95
CA THR A 23 7.72 1.73 5.52
C THR A 23 8.45 2.77 4.66
N PRO A 24 9.37 2.36 3.76
CA PRO A 24 10.03 3.29 2.86
C PRO A 24 9.05 3.98 1.91
N ILE A 25 9.42 5.18 1.45
CA ILE A 25 8.69 5.88 0.39
C ILE A 25 9.26 5.41 -0.95
N TYR A 26 8.38 4.94 -1.84
CA TYR A 26 8.71 4.52 -3.21
C TYR A 26 8.23 5.56 -4.24
N PRO A 27 8.97 6.65 -4.48
CA PRO A 27 8.62 7.71 -5.44
C PRO A 27 9.03 7.35 -6.87
N THR A 28 8.77 6.09 -7.27
CA THR A 28 9.05 5.61 -8.64
C THR A 28 7.74 5.45 -9.41
N SER A 29 7.79 5.60 -10.72
CA SER A 29 6.66 5.31 -11.60
C SER A 29 6.58 3.83 -11.99
N THR A 30 7.73 3.20 -12.19
CA THR A 30 7.88 1.81 -12.65
C THR A 30 8.79 1.00 -11.73
N PHE A 31 8.59 -0.32 -11.75
CA PHE A 31 9.41 -1.30 -11.04
C PHE A 31 10.05 -2.26 -12.03
N TYR A 32 11.25 -2.73 -11.69
CA TYR A 32 12.00 -3.65 -12.53
C TYR A 32 11.38 -5.05 -12.53
N TRP A 33 11.36 -5.71 -13.69
CA TRP A 33 10.91 -7.10 -13.83
C TRP A 33 12.09 -8.05 -13.63
N ASN A 34 11.95 -9.05 -12.76
CA ASN A 34 13.02 -10.00 -12.47
C ASN A 34 13.33 -10.91 -13.67
N SER A 35 12.32 -11.16 -14.53
CA SER A 35 12.45 -11.85 -15.81
C SER A 35 11.36 -11.40 -16.78
N LEU A 36 11.30 -11.96 -17.99
CA LEU A 36 10.26 -11.66 -18.99
C LEU A 36 8.82 -11.89 -18.48
N GLU A 37 8.62 -12.80 -17.54
CA GLU A 37 7.28 -13.22 -17.08
C GLU A 37 7.03 -13.00 -15.58
N THR A 38 8.04 -12.60 -14.81
CA THR A 38 7.93 -12.47 -13.35
C THR A 38 8.41 -11.12 -12.83
N ASN A 39 7.59 -10.51 -11.97
CA ASN A 39 7.90 -9.31 -11.21
C ASN A 39 7.85 -9.58 -9.69
N SER A 40 8.20 -8.59 -8.88
CA SER A 40 8.21 -8.67 -7.41
C SER A 40 6.88 -8.25 -6.76
N GLY A 41 5.76 -8.34 -7.49
CA GLY A 41 4.42 -7.93 -7.05
C GLY A 41 4.01 -6.52 -7.48
N TYR A 42 4.97 -5.69 -7.92
CA TYR A 42 4.71 -4.35 -8.47
C TYR A 42 5.42 -4.18 -9.80
N ASP A 43 4.76 -3.49 -10.73
CA ASP A 43 5.26 -3.16 -12.07
C ASP A 43 5.12 -1.66 -12.37
N TYR A 44 3.98 -1.06 -12.01
CA TYR A 44 3.65 0.33 -12.29
C TYR A 44 2.82 0.97 -11.17
N THR A 45 3.26 2.14 -10.67
CA THR A 45 2.69 2.82 -9.49
C THR A 45 1.20 3.17 -9.60
N ARG A 46 0.68 3.39 -10.81
CA ARG A 46 -0.76 3.60 -11.01
C ARG A 46 -1.55 2.36 -10.59
N SER A 47 -1.10 1.17 -11.00
CA SER A 47 -1.72 -0.11 -10.67
C SER A 47 -1.52 -0.45 -9.19
N GLY A 48 -0.30 -0.30 -8.67
CA GLY A 48 0.02 -0.56 -7.26
C GLY A 48 1.35 0.08 -6.86
N ASN A 49 1.45 0.53 -5.61
CA ASN A 49 2.69 1.08 -5.04
C ASN A 49 2.84 0.65 -3.58
N PRO A 50 4.01 0.15 -3.13
CA PRO A 50 4.18 -0.33 -1.75
C PRO A 50 3.85 0.71 -0.68
N THR A 51 4.18 1.98 -0.94
CA THR A 51 3.85 3.10 -0.01
C THR A 51 2.35 3.30 0.11
N ARG A 52 1.62 3.19 -1.00
CA ARG A 52 0.16 3.33 -1.04
C ARG A 52 -0.53 2.10 -0.44
N ALA A 53 -0.01 0.91 -0.73
CA ALA A 53 -0.49 -0.35 -0.16
C ALA A 53 -0.44 -0.33 1.37
N ALA A 54 0.63 0.22 1.97
CA ALA A 54 0.71 0.40 3.42
C ALA A 54 -0.45 1.21 4.00
N LEU A 55 -0.86 2.31 3.33
CA LEU A 55 -2.02 3.10 3.73
C LEU A 55 -3.32 2.31 3.53
N GLU A 56 -3.49 1.68 2.37
CA GLU A 56 -4.67 0.88 2.04
C GLU A 56 -4.88 -0.25 3.06
N GLU A 57 -3.82 -0.97 3.42
CA GLU A 57 -3.85 -2.04 4.43
C GLU A 57 -4.14 -1.51 5.84
N ASN A 58 -3.61 -0.34 6.21
CA ASN A 58 -3.91 0.29 7.49
C ASN A 58 -5.42 0.61 7.60
N ILE A 59 -5.97 1.30 6.62
CA ILE A 59 -7.40 1.66 6.60
C ILE A 59 -8.27 0.40 6.55
N MET A 60 -7.91 -0.59 5.74
CA MET A 60 -8.59 -1.89 5.69
C MET A 60 -8.63 -2.55 7.09
N ALA A 61 -7.51 -2.57 7.81
CA ALA A 61 -7.41 -3.15 9.14
C ALA A 61 -8.22 -2.40 10.19
N LEU A 62 -8.38 -1.08 10.05
CA LEU A 62 -9.19 -0.25 10.94
C LEU A 62 -10.70 -0.49 10.73
N GLU A 63 -11.15 -0.51 9.48
CA GLU A 63 -12.56 -0.67 9.11
C GLU A 63 -13.03 -2.14 9.13
N GLY A 64 -12.10 -3.10 9.17
CA GLY A 64 -12.43 -4.53 9.10
C GLY A 64 -12.89 -4.97 7.70
N GLY A 65 -12.45 -4.25 6.66
CA GLY A 65 -12.75 -4.57 5.27
C GLY A 65 -11.91 -5.72 4.72
N VAL A 66 -12.26 -6.20 3.53
CA VAL A 66 -11.49 -7.22 2.77
C VAL A 66 -10.43 -6.62 1.84
N GLY A 67 -10.45 -5.30 1.67
CA GLY A 67 -9.53 -4.54 0.83
C GLY A 67 -9.80 -3.04 0.94
N CYS A 68 -8.87 -2.24 0.42
CA CYS A 68 -8.97 -0.78 0.36
C CYS A 68 -8.26 -0.28 -0.90
N VAL A 69 -8.77 0.82 -1.48
CA VAL A 69 -8.13 1.52 -2.60
C VAL A 69 -8.00 3.00 -2.22
N ALA A 70 -6.78 3.52 -2.21
CA ALA A 70 -6.52 4.92 -1.95
C ALA A 70 -6.54 5.71 -3.26
N THR A 71 -7.44 6.68 -3.34
CA THR A 71 -7.58 7.58 -4.48
C THR A 71 -6.94 8.95 -4.20
N SER A 72 -6.87 9.80 -5.23
CA SER A 72 -6.25 11.12 -5.14
C SER A 72 -7.01 12.11 -4.23
N THR A 73 -8.34 11.97 -4.14
CA THR A 73 -9.22 12.85 -3.37
C THR A 73 -10.46 12.09 -2.90
N GLY A 74 -11.21 12.67 -1.96
CA GLY A 74 -12.50 12.10 -1.54
C GLY A 74 -13.52 12.01 -2.68
N MET A 75 -13.53 12.97 -3.60
CA MET A 75 -14.44 12.93 -4.77
C MET A 75 -14.03 11.86 -5.80
N SER A 76 -12.75 11.53 -5.92
CA SER A 76 -12.34 10.39 -6.75
C SER A 76 -12.66 9.05 -6.09
N ALA A 77 -12.67 8.98 -4.76
CA ALA A 77 -13.14 7.80 -4.04
C ALA A 77 -14.64 7.54 -4.28
N THR A 78 -15.47 8.60 -4.20
CA THR A 78 -16.90 8.47 -4.51
C THR A 78 -17.13 8.07 -5.97
N HIS A 79 -16.39 8.66 -6.90
CA HIS A 79 -16.47 8.28 -8.32
C HIS A 79 -16.04 6.82 -8.58
N CYS A 80 -15.02 6.32 -7.88
CA CYS A 80 -14.55 4.94 -8.02
C CYS A 80 -15.55 3.91 -7.46
N ALA A 81 -16.37 4.30 -6.48
CA ALA A 81 -17.34 3.43 -5.83
C ALA A 81 -18.70 3.34 -6.55
N MET A 82 -18.97 4.29 -7.46
CA MET A 82 -20.17 4.33 -8.30
C MET A 82 -20.01 3.49 -9.56
#